data_AF-A0A8B6EKV9-F1
#
_entry.id   AF-A0A8B6EKV9-F1
#
_cell.length_a   1.000
_cell.length_b   1.000
_cell.length_c   1.000
_cell.angle_alpha   90.00
_cell.angle_beta   90.00
_cell.angle_gamma   90.00
#
_symmetry.space_group_name_H-M   'P 1'
#
loop_
_entity.id
_entity.type
_entity.pdbx_description
1 polymer ?
#
loop_
_entity_poly.entity_id
_entity_poly.type
_entity_poly.pdbx_seq_one_letter_code
_entity_poly.pdbx_strand_id
1 'polypeptide(L)'
;FPKIWRPNLIRRIFYSEILNKWYHVVVTPRTLDLIDEANGFDNYILKTHERDLNSKLGMNFKRAMLLALVRQDMYPDDPEKKQKICDKYKEFIIPEEEAEWLGLSIKEAIKKGKKLQEENNPQIPLKYSLTKVLALRLQEISENKDQDSAVDEGLTNKFKKLNPFSKSDDKRS
;
A
#
# COMPACT_ATOMS: atom_id res chain seq x y z
N PHE A 1 29.25 -2.11 42.43
CA PHE A 1 29.08 -3.06 41.30
C PHE A 1 27.76 -2.77 40.59
N PRO A 2 27.71 -2.67 39.25
CA PRO A 2 26.46 -2.45 38.52
C PRO A 2 25.54 -3.67 38.65
N LYS A 3 24.25 -3.44 38.96
CA LYS A 3 23.23 -4.50 39.09
C LYS A 3 22.27 -4.44 37.91
N ILE A 4 22.13 -5.56 37.20
CA ILE A 4 21.23 -5.72 36.07
C ILE A 4 20.02 -6.54 36.53
N TRP A 5 18.82 -5.95 36.46
CA TRP A 5 17.57 -6.61 36.81
C TRP A 5 16.90 -7.12 35.52
N ARG A 6 16.58 -8.41 35.48
CA ARG A 6 15.92 -9.06 34.33
C ARG A 6 14.51 -9.49 34.72
N PRO A 7 13.52 -9.31 33.82
CA PRO A 7 12.17 -9.79 34.08
C PRO A 7 12.10 -11.31 33.97
N ASN A 8 11.08 -11.89 34.60
CA ASN A 8 10.73 -13.30 34.43
C ASN A 8 9.92 -13.48 33.13
N LEU A 9 10.34 -14.40 32.27
CA LEU A 9 9.74 -14.67 30.97
C LEU A 9 9.19 -16.10 30.94
N ILE A 10 7.93 -16.24 30.55
CA ILE A 10 7.21 -17.52 30.54
C ILE A 10 6.61 -17.73 29.15
N ARG A 11 6.67 -18.96 28.65
CA ARG A 11 6.02 -19.35 27.39
C ARG A 11 4.59 -19.79 27.65
N ARG A 12 3.63 -19.18 26.97
CA ARG A 12 2.21 -19.50 27.06
C ARG A 12 1.58 -19.58 25.67
N ILE A 13 0.44 -20.26 25.61
CA ILE A 13 -0.35 -20.45 24.41
C ILE A 13 -1.61 -19.59 24.58
N PHE A 14 -1.90 -18.75 23.59
CA PHE A 14 -3.10 -17.93 23.54
C PHE A 14 -3.90 -18.25 22.31
N TYR A 15 -5.21 -18.25 22.45
CA TYR A 15 -6.13 -18.33 21.31
C TYR A 15 -6.63 -16.93 20.98
N SER A 16 -6.61 -16.60 19.69
CA SER A 16 -7.25 -15.38 19.17
C SER A 16 -8.57 -15.76 18.51
N GLU A 17 -9.66 -15.19 19.01
CA GLU A 17 -11.00 -15.32 18.45
C GLU A 17 -11.08 -14.61 17.10
N ILE A 18 -10.48 -13.42 17.01
CA ILE A 18 -10.47 -12.57 15.81
C ILE A 18 -9.60 -13.16 14.70
N LEU A 19 -8.58 -13.97 14.99
CA LEU A 19 -7.75 -14.60 13.95
C LEU A 19 -8.03 -16.10 13.80
N ASN A 20 -8.89 -16.66 14.66
CA ASN A 20 -9.20 -18.10 14.78
C ASN A 20 -7.94 -18.99 14.82
N LYS A 21 -6.92 -18.57 15.59
CA LYS A 21 -5.60 -19.22 15.62
C LYS A 21 -5.01 -19.26 17.01
N TRP A 22 -4.24 -20.33 17.27
CA TRP A 22 -3.43 -20.49 18.47
C TRP A 22 -2.03 -19.93 18.24
N TYR A 23 -1.52 -19.17 19.21
CA TYR A 23 -0.20 -18.55 19.16
C TYR A 23 0.62 -18.93 20.39
N HIS A 24 1.89 -19.29 20.15
CA HIS A 24 2.88 -19.45 21.21
C HIS A 24 3.62 -18.12 21.42
N VAL A 25 3.43 -17.50 22.58
CA VAL A 25 4.02 -16.19 22.89
C VAL A 25 4.79 -16.25 24.21
N VAL A 26 5.96 -15.61 24.23
CA VAL A 26 6.71 -15.38 25.46
C VAL A 26 6.17 -14.12 26.13
N VAL A 27 5.68 -14.27 27.36
CA VAL A 27 5.03 -13.19 28.12
C VAL A 27 5.66 -13.03 29.49
N THR A 28 5.43 -11.88 30.11
CA THR A 28 5.75 -11.66 31.52
C THR A 28 4.52 -11.97 32.38
N PRO A 29 4.69 -12.28 33.69
CA PRO A 29 3.56 -12.44 34.61
C PRO A 29 2.60 -11.24 34.59
N ARG A 30 3.15 -10.02 34.58
CA ARG A 30 2.35 -8.78 34.47
C ARG A 30 1.48 -8.75 33.21
N THR A 31 1.99 -9.26 32.09
CA THR A 31 1.21 -9.32 30.84
C THR A 31 0.02 -10.27 30.98
N LEU A 32 0.16 -11.37 31.73
CA LEU A 32 -0.97 -12.27 32.01
C LEU A 32 -2.04 -11.55 32.83
N ASP A 33 -1.65 -10.85 33.89
CA ASP A 33 -2.58 -10.09 34.74
C ASP A 33 -3.35 -9.06 33.90
N LEU A 34 -2.66 -8.32 33.01
CA LEU A 34 -3.29 -7.35 32.12
C LEU A 34 -4.23 -7.98 31.08
N ILE A 35 -3.92 -9.19 30.61
CA ILE A 35 -4.80 -9.94 29.70
C ILE A 35 -6.08 -10.35 30.43
N ASP A 36 -5.95 -10.79 31.68
CA ASP A 36 -7.09 -11.18 32.51
C ASP A 36 -7.95 -9.95 32.86
N GLU A 37 -7.34 -8.81 33.20
CA GLU A 37 -8.01 -7.51 33.41
C GLU A 37 -8.74 -7.02 32.15
N ALA A 38 -8.19 -7.26 30.96
CA ALA A 38 -8.80 -6.90 29.70
C ALA A 38 -9.88 -7.90 29.22
N ASN A 39 -10.12 -8.99 29.99
CA ASN A 39 -11.03 -10.08 29.66
C ASN A 39 -10.71 -10.74 28.30
N GLY A 40 -9.43 -10.98 28.02
CA GLY A 40 -9.01 -11.78 26.87
C GLY A 40 -7.83 -11.20 26.10
N PHE A 41 -7.16 -12.07 25.35
CA PHE A 41 -5.95 -11.73 24.59
C PHE A 41 -6.21 -10.67 23.51
N ASP A 42 -7.26 -10.87 22.70
CA ASP A 42 -7.60 -9.94 21.61
C ASP A 42 -7.97 -8.56 22.15
N ASN A 43 -8.77 -8.51 23.23
CA ASN A 43 -9.14 -7.28 23.92
C ASN A 43 -7.90 -6.54 24.46
N TYR A 44 -6.97 -7.25 25.08
CA TYR A 44 -5.74 -6.65 25.58
C TYR A 44 -4.95 -5.97 24.45
N ILE A 45 -4.78 -6.65 23.31
CA ILE A 45 -4.01 -6.12 22.18
C ILE A 45 -4.70 -4.89 21.55
N LEU A 46 -6.02 -4.92 21.41
CA LEU A 46 -6.79 -3.83 20.81
C LEU A 46 -6.88 -2.60 21.74
N LYS A 47 -7.18 -2.81 23.03
CA LYS A 47 -7.33 -1.73 24.02
C LYS A 47 -6.00 -1.07 24.39
N THR A 48 -4.92 -1.84 24.47
CA THR A 48 -3.62 -1.31 24.89
C THR A 48 -3.08 -0.32 23.86
N HIS A 49 -2.62 0.83 24.33
CA HIS A 49 -2.02 1.86 23.48
C HIS A 49 -0.64 1.42 22.97
N GLU A 50 -0.21 1.98 21.84
CA GLU A 50 0.97 1.50 21.13
C GLU A 50 2.26 1.63 21.95
N ARG A 51 2.37 2.74 22.70
CA ARG A 51 3.50 3.00 23.59
C ARG A 51 3.60 2.00 24.74
N ASP A 52 2.48 1.51 25.24
CA ASP A 52 2.45 0.59 26.38
C ASP A 52 2.66 -0.85 25.94
N LEU A 53 2.17 -1.21 24.74
CA LEU A 53 2.39 -2.55 24.19
C LEU A 53 3.87 -2.79 23.86
N ASN A 54 4.58 -1.74 23.42
CA ASN A 54 6.03 -1.69 23.20
C ASN A 54 6.65 -2.98 22.60
N SER A 55 5.94 -3.59 21.65
CA SER A 55 6.31 -4.86 21.06
C SER A 55 5.91 -4.87 19.61
N LYS A 56 6.89 -5.13 18.73
CA LYS A 56 6.64 -5.26 17.29
C LYS A 56 5.68 -6.42 16.99
N LEU A 57 5.78 -7.51 17.74
CA LEU A 57 4.87 -8.64 17.62
C LEU A 57 3.44 -8.24 18.01
N GLY A 58 3.28 -7.50 19.11
CA GLY A 58 1.98 -6.97 19.54
C GLY A 58 1.36 -6.03 18.50
N MET A 59 2.16 -5.13 17.92
CA MET A 59 1.72 -4.27 16.83
C MET A 59 1.26 -5.05 15.59
N ASN A 60 2.01 -6.10 15.22
CA ASN A 60 1.63 -6.96 14.11
C ASN A 60 0.29 -7.66 14.35
N PHE A 61 0.06 -8.14 15.58
CA PHE A 61 -1.24 -8.70 15.96
C PHE A 61 -2.34 -7.67 15.88
N LYS A 62 -2.14 -6.48 16.45
CA LYS A 62 -3.12 -5.38 16.41
C LYS A 62 -3.53 -5.06 14.98
N ARG A 63 -2.57 -4.85 14.08
CA ARG A 63 -2.83 -4.62 12.66
C ARG A 63 -3.59 -5.78 12.01
N ALA A 64 -3.15 -7.03 12.25
CA ALA A 64 -3.79 -8.21 11.66
C ALA A 64 -5.25 -8.37 12.12
N MET A 65 -5.52 -8.13 13.41
CA MET A 65 -6.86 -8.16 13.98
C MET A 65 -7.75 -7.08 13.39
N LEU A 66 -7.26 -5.84 13.31
CA LEU A 66 -8.01 -4.73 12.72
C LEU A 66 -8.35 -4.99 11.25
N LEU A 67 -7.40 -5.45 10.44
CA LEU A 67 -7.66 -5.82 9.04
C LEU A 67 -8.65 -6.98 8.92
N ALA A 68 -8.57 -7.98 9.80
CA ALA A 68 -9.51 -9.10 9.81
C ALA A 68 -10.94 -8.66 10.16
N LEU A 69 -11.09 -7.70 11.09
CA LEU A 69 -12.39 -7.11 11.43
C LEU A 69 -12.98 -6.32 10.26
N VAL A 70 -12.16 -5.56 9.53
CA VAL A 70 -12.61 -4.73 8.41
C VAL A 70 -13.02 -5.58 7.20
N ARG A 71 -12.18 -6.54 6.82
CA ARG A 71 -12.47 -7.44 5.69
C ARG A 71 -13.56 -8.45 6.01
N GLN A 72 -13.78 -8.70 7.31
CA GLN A 72 -14.70 -9.71 7.80
C GLN A 72 -14.41 -11.11 7.24
N ASP A 73 -13.15 -11.45 6.99
CA ASP A 73 -12.70 -12.73 6.43
C ASP A 73 -12.70 -13.89 7.45
N MET A 74 -13.53 -13.77 8.50
CA MET A 74 -13.52 -14.63 9.67
C MET A 74 -14.59 -15.71 9.59
N TYR A 75 -14.22 -16.95 9.93
CA TYR A 75 -15.09 -18.13 10.01
C TYR A 75 -16.00 -18.31 8.78
N PRO A 76 -15.47 -18.76 7.63
CA PRO A 76 -16.28 -18.98 6.43
C PRO A 76 -17.40 -20.00 6.64
N ASP A 77 -17.22 -20.94 7.57
CA ASP A 77 -18.15 -22.03 7.82
C ASP A 77 -19.33 -21.63 8.74
N ASP A 78 -19.14 -20.63 9.62
CA ASP A 78 -20.07 -20.29 10.70
C ASP A 78 -20.44 -18.78 10.72
N PRO A 79 -21.48 -18.34 9.98
CA PRO A 79 -21.85 -16.93 9.90
C PRO A 79 -22.37 -16.34 11.22
N GLU A 80 -23.00 -17.15 12.07
CA GLU A 80 -23.50 -16.69 13.38
C GLU A 80 -22.36 -16.31 14.33
N LYS A 81 -21.28 -17.11 14.36
CA LYS A 81 -20.10 -16.82 15.19
C LYS A 81 -19.40 -15.58 14.69
N LYS A 82 -19.29 -15.42 13.38
CA LYS A 82 -18.75 -14.21 12.75
C LYS A 82 -19.48 -12.95 13.21
N GLN A 83 -20.81 -12.94 13.15
CA GLN A 83 -21.62 -11.80 13.61
C GLN A 83 -21.38 -11.50 15.10
N LYS A 84 -21.43 -12.52 15.97
CA LYS A 84 -21.16 -12.35 17.41
C LYS A 84 -19.80 -11.73 17.71
N ILE A 85 -18.76 -12.13 16.96
CA ILE A 85 -17.40 -11.59 17.11
C ILE A 85 -17.35 -10.14 16.60
N CYS A 86 -17.92 -9.86 15.43
CA CYS A 86 -18.01 -8.48 14.92
C CYS A 86 -18.74 -7.56 15.91
N ASP A 87 -19.85 -8.01 16.50
CA ASP A 87 -20.60 -7.25 17.50
C ASP A 87 -19.79 -7.00 18.77
N LYS A 88 -19.00 -7.99 19.21
CA LYS A 88 -18.11 -7.89 20.39
C LYS A 88 -17.00 -6.85 20.20
N TYR A 89 -16.41 -6.75 19.00
CA TYR A 89 -15.26 -5.88 18.71
C TYR A 89 -15.61 -4.63 17.87
N LYS A 90 -16.91 -4.27 17.78
CA LYS A 90 -17.39 -3.15 16.97
C LYS A 90 -16.71 -1.81 17.25
N GLU A 91 -16.28 -1.60 18.49
CA GLU A 91 -15.64 -0.35 18.95
C GLU A 91 -14.26 -0.12 18.34
N PHE A 92 -13.62 -1.18 17.84
CA PHE A 92 -12.26 -1.14 17.30
C PHE A 92 -12.25 -1.13 15.76
N ILE A 93 -13.40 -0.98 15.10
CA ILE A 93 -13.45 -0.93 13.65
C ILE A 93 -12.91 0.42 13.17
N ILE A 94 -11.85 0.36 12.36
CA ILE A 94 -11.14 1.50 11.78
C ILE A 94 -11.12 1.28 10.25
N PRO A 95 -11.11 2.32 9.41
CA PRO A 95 -10.99 2.14 7.95
C PRO A 95 -9.79 1.28 7.55
N GLU A 96 -9.93 0.52 6.46
CA GLU A 96 -8.86 -0.38 5.98
C GLU A 96 -7.56 0.38 5.73
N GLU A 97 -7.66 1.56 5.11
CA GLU A 97 -6.51 2.41 4.77
C GLU A 97 -5.71 2.78 6.02
N GLU A 98 -6.38 3.19 7.11
CA GLU A 98 -5.71 3.54 8.37
C GLU A 98 -5.14 2.30 9.07
N ALA A 99 -5.92 1.23 9.16
CA ALA A 99 -5.52 -0.02 9.80
C ALA A 99 -4.25 -0.60 9.17
N GLU A 100 -4.14 -0.48 7.85
CA GLU A 100 -3.02 -0.92 7.05
C GLU A 100 -1.69 -0.22 7.36
N TRP A 101 -1.72 1.01 7.89
CA TRP A 101 -0.54 1.77 8.27
C TRP A 101 -0.11 1.57 9.73
N LEU A 102 -1.00 1.02 10.57
CA LEU A 102 -0.72 0.83 12.00
C LEU A 102 0.41 -0.16 12.26
N GLY A 103 1.28 0.17 13.22
CA GLY A 103 2.31 -0.73 13.72
C GLY A 103 3.50 -0.99 12.77
N LEU A 104 3.52 -0.35 11.59
CA LEU A 104 4.67 -0.44 10.67
C LEU A 104 5.87 0.33 11.22
N SER A 105 7.04 -0.28 11.12
CA SER A 105 8.28 0.47 11.37
C SER A 105 8.53 1.47 10.24
N ILE A 106 9.28 2.54 10.52
CA ILE A 106 9.61 3.60 9.54
C ILE A 106 10.15 3.00 8.23
N LYS A 107 11.03 1.99 8.32
CA LYS A 107 11.61 1.31 7.14
C LYS A 107 10.55 0.58 6.32
N GLU A 108 9.62 -0.10 6.98
CA GLU A 108 8.53 -0.82 6.33
C GLU A 108 7.51 0.15 5.73
N ALA A 109 7.20 1.25 6.42
CA ALA A 109 6.35 2.31 5.92
C ALA A 109 6.93 2.97 4.65
N ILE A 110 8.23 3.28 4.64
CA ILE A 110 8.92 3.78 3.45
C ILE A 110 8.83 2.77 2.31
N LYS A 111 9.08 1.49 2.59
CA LYS A 111 9.00 0.44 1.56
C LYS A 111 7.59 0.32 0.99
N LYS A 112 6.56 0.37 1.84
CA LYS A 112 5.16 0.35 1.43
C LYS A 112 4.81 1.57 0.58
N GLY A 113 5.22 2.76 1.01
CA GLY A 113 4.99 4.00 0.27
C GLY A 113 5.62 3.98 -1.12
N LYS A 114 6.86 3.47 -1.26
CA LYS A 114 7.51 3.30 -2.56
C LYS A 114 6.73 2.35 -3.48
N LYS A 115 6.26 1.22 -2.94
CA LYS A 115 5.46 0.26 -3.72
C LYS A 115 4.16 0.89 -4.23
N LEU A 116 3.46 1.64 -3.37
CA LEU A 116 2.26 2.37 -3.77
C LEU A 116 2.57 3.45 -4.84
N GLN A 117 3.71 4.12 -4.76
CA GLN A 117 4.12 5.08 -5.80
C GLN A 117 4.42 4.39 -7.13
N GLU A 118 5.07 3.23 -7.12
CA GLU A 118 5.34 2.43 -8.32
C GLU A 118 4.05 1.90 -8.96
N GLU A 119 3.07 1.50 -8.16
CA GLU A 119 1.76 1.03 -8.62
C GLU A 119 0.91 2.18 -9.21
N ASN A 120 0.89 3.34 -8.54
CA ASN A 120 0.12 4.51 -8.99
C ASN A 120 0.79 5.26 -10.16
N ASN A 121 2.12 5.24 -10.23
CA ASN A 121 2.89 5.90 -11.27
C ASN A 121 3.91 4.91 -11.86
N PRO A 122 3.46 3.98 -12.70
CA PRO A 122 4.37 3.08 -13.39
C PRO A 122 5.37 3.90 -14.21
N GLN A 123 6.62 3.47 -14.24
CA GLN A 123 7.65 4.17 -15.01
C GLN A 123 7.38 3.99 -16.51
N ILE A 124 6.63 4.93 -17.08
CA ILE A 124 6.33 4.94 -18.52
C ILE A 124 7.52 5.58 -19.25
N PRO A 125 8.08 4.92 -20.28
CA PRO A 125 9.14 5.52 -21.09
C PRO A 125 8.72 6.89 -21.65
N LEU A 126 9.65 7.85 -21.57
CA LEU A 126 9.41 9.25 -21.97
C LEU A 126 8.94 9.40 -23.42
N LYS A 127 9.27 8.43 -24.29
CA LYS A 127 8.78 8.37 -25.67
C LYS A 127 7.26 8.54 -25.74
N TYR A 128 6.51 7.82 -24.91
CA TYR A 128 5.04 7.84 -24.96
C TYR A 128 4.45 9.17 -24.51
N SER A 129 5.02 9.80 -23.47
CA SER A 129 4.56 11.12 -23.02
C SER A 129 4.89 12.20 -24.05
N LEU A 130 6.10 12.19 -24.61
CA LEU A 130 6.51 13.11 -25.66
C LEU A 130 5.69 12.96 -26.95
N THR A 131 5.35 11.74 -27.37
CA THR A 131 4.47 11.54 -28.54
C THR A 131 3.08 12.12 -28.33
N LYS A 132 2.51 12.00 -27.12
CA LYS A 132 1.21 12.60 -26.80
C LYS A 132 1.27 14.12 -26.87
N VAL A 133 2.31 14.73 -26.29
CA VAL A 133 2.53 16.19 -26.35
C VAL A 133 2.71 16.68 -27.79
N LEU A 134 3.49 15.97 -28.60
CA LEU A 134 3.71 16.33 -29.99
C LEU A 134 2.43 16.22 -30.81
N ALA A 135 1.65 15.15 -30.63
CA ALA A 135 0.36 14.98 -31.29
C ALA A 135 -0.62 16.11 -30.98
N LEU A 136 -0.74 16.51 -29.70
CA LEU A 136 -1.55 17.65 -29.29
C LEU A 136 -1.08 18.95 -29.96
N ARG A 137 0.23 19.20 -29.97
CA ARG A 137 0.79 20.40 -30.61
C ARG A 137 0.54 20.44 -32.12
N LEU A 138 0.62 19.29 -32.79
CA LEU A 138 0.29 19.22 -34.22
C LEU A 138 -1.18 19.48 -34.48
N GLN A 139 -2.07 18.99 -33.60
CA GLN A 139 -3.50 19.23 -33.68
C GLN A 139 -3.84 20.72 -33.51
N GLU A 140 -3.26 21.37 -32.50
CA GLU A 140 -3.36 22.82 -32.32
C GLU A 140 -2.84 23.59 -33.55
N ILE A 141 -1.72 23.15 -34.15
CA ILE A 141 -1.18 23.79 -35.35
C ILE A 141 -2.10 23.61 -36.56
N SER A 142 -2.74 22.45 -36.74
CA SER A 142 -3.73 22.27 -37.82
C SER A 142 -4.95 23.17 -37.64
N GLU A 143 -5.47 23.28 -36.41
CA GLU A 143 -6.62 24.13 -36.09
C GLU A 143 -6.31 25.62 -36.29
N ASN A 144 -5.06 26.04 -36.03
CA ASN A 144 -4.61 27.40 -36.33
C ASN A 144 -4.35 27.63 -37.83
N LYS A 145 -3.90 26.62 -38.59
CA LYS A 145 -3.68 26.72 -40.04
C LYS A 145 -4.96 26.84 -40.85
N ASP A 146 -6.06 26.29 -40.37
CA ASP A 146 -7.38 26.46 -41.01
C ASP A 146 -7.87 27.93 -40.93
N GLN A 147 -7.23 28.78 -40.12
CA GLN A 147 -7.45 30.23 -40.09
C GLN A 147 -6.50 31.05 -41.00
N ASP A 148 -5.36 30.48 -41.41
CA ASP A 148 -4.28 31.18 -42.14
C ASP A 148 -4.10 30.75 -43.61
N SER A 149 -4.97 29.89 -44.15
CA SER A 149 -4.83 29.22 -45.47
C SER A 149 -4.92 30.11 -46.74
N ALA A 150 -4.66 31.42 -46.64
CA ALA A 150 -4.60 32.32 -47.80
C ALA A 150 -3.19 32.60 -48.34
N VAL A 151 -2.10 32.16 -47.69
CA VAL A 151 -0.73 32.48 -48.14
C VAL A 151 0.22 31.32 -47.85
N ASP A 152 0.91 30.79 -48.87
CA ASP A 152 2.28 30.20 -48.83
C ASP A 152 2.47 28.87 -49.61
N GLU A 153 2.51 28.96 -50.94
CA GLU A 153 2.98 27.86 -51.82
C GLU A 153 4.53 27.79 -51.92
N GLY A 154 5.26 28.77 -51.37
CA GLY A 154 6.70 28.96 -51.63
C GLY A 154 7.66 28.16 -50.73
N LEU A 155 7.27 27.84 -49.49
CA LEU A 155 8.16 27.15 -48.53
C LEU A 155 8.31 25.64 -48.77
N THR A 156 7.35 25.00 -49.45
CA THR A 156 7.27 23.53 -49.61
C THR A 156 8.46 22.92 -50.36
N ASN A 157 9.10 23.70 -51.24
CA ASN A 157 10.21 23.25 -52.09
C ASN A 157 11.57 23.25 -51.39
N LYS A 158 11.76 24.02 -50.30
CA LYS A 158 13.04 24.09 -49.57
C LYS A 158 13.23 22.91 -48.60
N PHE A 159 12.15 22.46 -47.96
CA PHE A 159 12.21 21.34 -47.00
C PHE A 159 12.40 19.96 -47.66
N LYS A 160 11.92 19.78 -48.91
CA LYS A 160 12.16 18.53 -49.67
C LYS A 160 13.65 18.29 -49.97
N LYS A 161 14.45 19.36 -50.10
CA LYS A 161 15.88 19.30 -50.43
C LYS A 161 16.78 18.89 -49.25
N LEU A 162 16.26 18.94 -48.02
CA LEU A 162 17.01 18.69 -46.78
C LEU A 162 16.72 17.30 -46.17
N ASN A 163 15.94 16.45 -46.84
CA ASN A 163 15.53 15.15 -46.31
C ASN A 163 16.51 14.03 -46.74
N PRO A 164 17.36 13.52 -45.84
CA PRO A 164 18.38 12.52 -46.18
C PRO A 164 17.83 11.10 -46.40
N PHE A 165 16.51 10.89 -46.25
CA PHE A 165 15.85 9.59 -46.42
C PHE A 165 15.07 9.43 -47.74
N SER A 166 15.14 10.41 -48.65
CA SER A 166 14.59 10.22 -49.99
C SER A 166 15.48 9.23 -50.76
N LYS A 167 15.00 8.01 -50.96
CA LYS A 167 15.71 6.93 -51.66
C LYS A 167 16.26 7.39 -53.01
N SER A 168 17.57 7.25 -53.20
CA SER A 168 18.17 7.10 -54.53
C SER A 168 18.21 5.61 -54.85
N ASP A 169 17.45 5.20 -55.88
CA ASP A 169 17.47 3.82 -56.39
C ASP A 169 18.82 3.56 -57.09
N ASP A 170 19.77 2.94 -56.38
CA ASP A 170 20.99 2.39 -56.98
C ASP A 170 20.68 1.04 -57.65
N LYS A 171 20.51 1.06 -58.98
CA LYS A 171 20.59 -0.14 -59.83
C LYS A 171 22.06 -0.50 -60.03
N ARG A 172 22.53 -1.58 -59.40
CA ARG A 172 23.78 -2.27 -59.81
C ARG A 172 23.45 -3.30 -60.89
N SER A 173 23.91 -3.04 -62.11
CA SER A 173 24.27 -4.06 -63.11
C SER A 173 25.66 -4.61 -62.82
#